data_AF-A0A924AXA0-F1
#
_entry.id   AF-A0A924AXA0-F1
#
_cell.length_a   1.000
_cell.length_b   1.000
_cell.length_c   1.000
_cell.angle_alpha   90.00
_cell.angle_beta   90.00
_cell.angle_gamma   90.00
#
_symmetry.space_group_name_H-M   'P 1'
#
loop_
_entity.id
_entity.type
_entity.pdbx_description
1 polymer ?
#
loop_
_entity_poly.entity_id
_entity_poly.type
_entity_poly.pdbx_seq_one_letter_code
_entity_poly.pdbx_strand_id
1 'polypeptide(L)' 'MNKKVLDFIRALDAKTRREIGVLFMLLQMGKKLGEPQSKPMVMIHPTAYDLRIKDAKNTTKRNRSIN' A
#
# COMPACT_ATOMS: atom_id res chain seq x y z
N MET A 1 -2.23 11.20 11.89
CA MET A 1 -2.50 10.24 10.79
C MET A 1 -3.17 10.99 9.64
N ASN A 2 -2.74 10.79 8.39
CA ASN A 2 -3.24 11.55 7.24
C ASN A 2 -4.70 11.15 6.89
N LYS A 3 -5.64 12.10 6.98
CA LYS A 3 -7.08 11.85 6.78
C LYS A 3 -7.39 11.21 5.42
N LYS A 4 -6.68 11.61 4.35
CA LYS A 4 -6.85 11.05 3.00
C LYS A 4 -6.50 9.56 2.92
N VAL A 5 -5.47 9.13 3.67
CA VAL A 5 -5.04 7.73 3.71
C VAL A 5 -6.08 6.87 4.42
N LEU A 6 -6.65 7.38 5.52
CA LEU A 6 -7.68 6.67 6.27
C LEU A 6 -8.96 6.47 5.43
N ASP A 7 -9.39 7.52 4.73
CA ASP A 7 -10.57 7.47 3.87
C ASP A 7 -10.35 6.50 2.69
N PHE A 8 -9.16 6.50 2.10
CA PHE A 8 -8.78 5.53 1.06
C PHE A 8 -8.86 4.08 1.57
N ILE A 9 -8.23 3.78 2.72
CA ILE A 9 -8.23 2.42 3.30
C ILE A 9 -9.66 1.95 3.59
N ARG A 10 -10.52 2.83 4.11
CA ARG A 10 -11.93 2.52 4.41
C ARG A 10 -12.73 2.15 3.16
N ALA A 11 -12.40 2.72 2.00
CA ALA A 11 -13.07 2.42 0.73
C ALA A 11 -12.68 1.07 0.11
N LEU A 12 -11.60 0.43 0.57
CA LEU A 12 -11.15 -0.88 0.08
C LEU A 12 -12.02 -2.01 0.63
N ASP A 13 -12.04 -3.16 -0.04
CA ASP A 13 -12.76 -4.35 0.42
C ASP A 13 -12.14 -4.93 1.71
N ALA A 14 -12.92 -5.76 2.41
CA ALA A 14 -12.52 -6.30 3.70
C ALA A 14 -11.23 -7.14 3.66
N LYS A 15 -10.99 -7.87 2.56
CA LYS A 15 -9.78 -8.71 2.40
C LYS A 15 -8.55 -7.83 2.25
N THR A 16 -8.61 -6.84 1.36
CA THR A 16 -7.51 -5.87 1.15
C THR A 16 -7.19 -5.09 2.43
N ARG A 17 -8.22 -4.65 3.18
CA ARG A 17 -8.00 -3.98 4.48
C ARG A 17 -7.31 -4.87 5.50
N ARG A 18 -7.66 -6.16 5.55
CA ARG A 18 -7.01 -7.13 6.45
C ARG A 18 -5.55 -7.33 6.07
N GLU A 19 -5.25 -7.45 4.79
CA GLU A 19 -3.87 -7.57 4.29
C GLU A 19 -3.03 -6.32 4.63
N ILE A 20 -3.57 -5.12 4.42
CA ILE A 20 -2.94 -3.85 4.85
C ILE A 20 -2.61 -3.88 6.35
N GLY A 21 -3.58 -4.29 7.18
CA GLY A 21 -3.40 -4.35 8.64
C GLY A 21 -2.28 -5.32 9.05
N VAL A 22 -2.22 -6.50 8.43
CA VAL A 22 -1.16 -7.49 8.70
C VAL A 22 0.21 -6.95 8.30
N LEU A 23 0.33 -6.34 7.12
CA LEU A 23 1.61 -5.80 6.64
C LEU A 23 2.11 -4.65 7.53
N PHE A 24 1.22 -3.75 7.95
CA PHE A 24 1.60 -2.70 8.91
C PHE A 24 2.00 -3.25 10.27
N MET A 25 1.30 -4.27 10.77
CA MET A 25 1.68 -4.92 12.02
C MET A 25 3.09 -5.51 11.92
N LEU A 26 3.41 -6.20 10.81
CA LEU A 26 4.76 -6.74 10.58
C LEU A 26 5.82 -5.64 10.59
N LEU A 27 5.57 -4.53 9.89
CA LEU A 27 6.48 -3.38 9.88
C LEU A 27 6.66 -2.76 11.27
N GLN A 28 5.58 -2.62 12.04
CA GLN A 28 5.61 -2.12 13.42
C GLN A 28 6.40 -3.04 14.37
N MET A 29 6.37 -4.35 14.12
CA MET A 29 7.20 -5.33 14.83
C MET A 29 8.68 -5.33 14.39
N GLY A 30 9.09 -4.41 13.51
CA GLY A 30 10.44 -4.34 12.98
C GLY A 30 10.76 -5.41 11.94
N LYS A 31 9.76 -6.14 11.43
CA LYS A 31 9.96 -7.09 10.34
C LYS A 31 10.15 -6.33 9.03
N LYS A 32 11.09 -6.79 8.21
CA LYS A 32 11.29 -6.28 6.84
C LYS A 32 10.32 -7.00 5.90
N LEU A 33 9.70 -6.25 5.01
CA LEU A 33 8.92 -6.78 3.90
C LEU A 33 9.84 -6.91 2.67
N GLY A 34 9.78 -8.05 2.00
CA GLY A 34 10.48 -8.31 0.73
C GLY A 34 9.56 -8.21 -0.48
N GLU A 35 10.10 -8.49 -1.67
CA GLU A 35 9.28 -8.63 -2.88
C GLU A 35 8.39 -9.89 -2.78
N PRO A 36 7.15 -9.86 -3.30
CA PRO A 36 6.54 -8.80 -4.11
C PRO A 36 5.88 -7.66 -3.33
N GLN A 37 5.73 -7.76 -1.99
CA GLN A 37 4.97 -6.81 -1.17
C GLN A 37 5.69 -5.49 -0.89
N SER A 38 7.01 -5.44 -1.08
CA SER A 38 7.83 -4.25 -0.84
C SER A 38 8.85 -4.08 -1.93
N LYS A 39 8.88 -2.90 -2.57
CA LYS A 39 9.91 -2.54 -3.56
C LYS A 39 10.62 -1.25 -3.16
N PRO A 40 11.96 -1.20 -3.17
CA PRO A 40 12.69 0.05 -2.95
C PRO A 40 12.32 1.14 -3.97
N MET A 41 12.13 2.37 -3.49
CA MET A 41 11.86 3.56 -4.30
C MET A 41 13.10 4.47 -4.34
N VAL A 42 14.19 3.97 -4.93
CA VAL A 42 15.51 4.62 -4.92
C VAL A 42 15.52 6.03 -5.53
N MET A 43 14.57 6.34 -6.43
CA MET A 43 14.44 7.67 -7.02
C MET A 43 13.80 8.71 -6.09
N ILE A 44 13.07 8.29 -5.05
CA ILE A 44 12.45 9.19 -4.06
C ILE A 44 13.40 9.40 -2.87
N HIS A 45 13.84 8.30 -2.27
CA HIS A 45 14.78 8.33 -1.14
C HIS A 45 15.42 6.94 -0.97
N PRO A 46 16.70 6.83 -0.53
CA PRO A 46 17.37 5.54 -0.35
C PRO A 46 16.67 4.57 0.62
N THR A 47 15.88 5.09 1.54
CA THR A 47 15.13 4.30 2.54
C THR A 47 13.62 4.25 2.29
N ALA A 48 13.15 4.78 1.15
CA ALA A 48 11.74 4.71 0.79
C ALA A 48 11.41 3.36 0.14
N TYR A 49 10.27 2.78 0.53
CA TYR A 49 9.76 1.53 -0.02
C TYR A 49 8.28 1.70 -0.38
N ASP A 50 7.90 1.10 -1.51
CA ASP A 50 6.53 0.99 -2.00
C ASP A 50 5.88 -0.27 -1.41
N LEU A 51 4.73 -0.11 -0.74
CA LEU A 51 3.95 -1.22 -0.18
C LEU A 51 2.90 -1.68 -1.20
N ARG A 52 3.04 -2.91 -1.67
CA ARG A 52 2.27 -3.47 -2.79
C ARG A 52 1.27 -4.51 -2.32
N ILE A 53 0.02 -4.29 -2.67
CA ILE A 53 -1.11 -5.12 -2.24
C ILE A 53 -1.98 -5.37 -3.47
N LYS A 54 -2.31 -6.64 -3.70
CA LYS A 54 -3.17 -7.01 -4.83
C LYS A 54 -4.63 -6.79 -4.44
N ASP A 55 -5.26 -5.82 -5.08
CA ASP A 55 -6.71 -5.69 -5.04
C ASP A 55 -7.35 -6.94 -5.68
N ALA A 56 -8.25 -7.60 -4.94
CA ALA A 56 -8.99 -8.77 -5.40
C ALA A 56 -9.83 -8.48 -6.66
N LYS A 57 -10.14 -7.21 -6.94
CA LYS A 57 -10.94 -6.79 -8.11
C LYS A 57 -10.12 -6.50 -9.36
N ASN A 58 -8.78 -6.54 -9.31
CA ASN A 58 -7.91 -6.19 -10.45
C ASN A 58 -8.25 -4.81 -11.06
N THR A 59 -8.84 -3.90 -10.28
CA THR A 59 -9.31 -2.60 -10.77
C THR A 59 -8.16 -1.61 -10.79
N THR A 60 -7.38 -1.61 -11.88
CA THR A 60 -6.53 -0.46 -12.21
C THR A 60 -7.43 0.71 -12.62
N LYS A 61 -7.98 1.47 -11.66
CA LYS A 61 -8.56 2.78 -12.00
C LYS A 61 -7.41 3.71 -12.35
N ARG A 62 -7.00 3.69 -13.63
CA ARG A 62 -6.20 4.75 -14.23
C ARG A 62 -7.05 6.01 -14.17
N ASN A 63 -6.78 6.90 -13.22
CA ASN A 63 -7.26 8.27 -13.32
C ASN A 63 -6.64 8.82 -14.61
N ARG A 64 -7.47 9.01 -15.64
CA ARG A 64 -7.08 9.80 -16.80
C ARG A 64 -6.70 11.18 -16.28
N SER A 65 -5.47 11.59 -16.53
CA SER A 65 -5.06 12.98 -16.45
C SER A 65 -6.05 13.80 -17.28
N ILE A 66 -6.75 14.71 -16.61
CA ILE A 66 -7.52 15.75 -17.27
C ILE A 66 -6.51 16.86 -17.57
N ASN A 67 -6.32 17.16 -18.85
CA ASN A 67 -5.61 18.35 -19.32
C ASN A 67 -6.36 19.62 -18.91
#